data_AF-A0A3M6QUK9-F1
#
_entry.id   AF-A0A3M6QUK9-F1
#
_cell.length_a   1.000
_cell.length_b   1.000
_cell.length_c   1.000
_cell.angle_alpha   90.00
_cell.angle_beta   90.00
_cell.angle_gamma   90.00
#
_symmetry.space_group_name_H-M   'P 1'
#
loop_
_entity.id
_entity.type
_entity.pdbx_description
1 polymer ?
#
loop_
_entity_poly.entity_id
_entity_poly.type
_entity_poly.pdbx_seq_one_letter_code
_entity_poly.pdbx_strand_id
1 'polypeptide(L)'
;MSNPTQPTVEEALLRLRLDADLVDDVANAIPQARAQVESYLKGPLCADAEAVAAAIAAGSRNATLCTPDVIAAQLLFVDVLVGSNDIQAQESKRTAAYAMLKPLRYMGI
;
A
#
# COMPACT_ATOMS: atom_id res chain seq x y z
N MET A 1 -8.81 15.97 -3.17
CA MET A 1 -7.44 15.81 -3.69
C MET A 1 -7.00 14.40 -3.34
N SER A 2 -6.88 13.51 -4.32
CA SER A 2 -6.44 12.13 -4.07
C SER A 2 -5.04 12.16 -3.50
N ASN A 3 -4.82 11.53 -2.35
CA ASN A 3 -3.49 11.36 -1.79
C ASN A 3 -2.73 10.41 -2.74
N PRO A 4 -1.68 10.85 -3.46
CA PRO A 4 -1.04 10.03 -4.50
C PRO A 4 -0.27 8.82 -3.93
N THR A 5 -0.23 8.67 -2.59
CA THR A 5 0.55 7.63 -1.91
C THR A 5 -0.30 6.51 -1.30
N GLN A 6 -1.63 6.58 -1.44
CA GLN A 6 -2.55 5.53 -0.99
C GLN A 6 -3.85 5.56 -1.82
N PRO A 7 -4.56 4.43 -1.98
CA PRO A 7 -5.84 4.44 -2.66
C PRO A 7 -6.88 5.27 -1.90
N THR A 8 -7.82 5.85 -2.63
CA THR A 8 -9.05 6.43 -2.04
C THR A 8 -10.03 5.31 -1.65
N VAL A 9 -11.00 5.64 -0.80
CA VAL A 9 -12.05 4.69 -0.40
C VAL A 9 -12.86 4.27 -1.62
N GLU A 10 -13.23 5.23 -2.47
CA GLU A 10 -14.00 4.98 -3.69
C GLU A 10 -13.24 4.07 -4.67
N GLU A 11 -11.93 4.31 -4.85
CA GLU A 11 -11.10 3.43 -5.68
C GLU A 11 -10.99 2.02 -5.10
N ALA A 12 -10.84 1.89 -3.78
CA ALA A 12 -10.75 0.59 -3.13
C ALA A 12 -12.06 -0.21 -3.27
N LEU A 13 -13.21 0.39 -2.94
CA LEU A 13 -14.52 -0.24 -3.11
C LEU A 13 -14.75 -0.68 -4.57
N LEU A 14 -14.47 0.21 -5.53
CA LEU A 14 -14.65 -0.07 -6.95
C LEU A 14 -13.74 -1.20 -7.46
N ARG A 15 -12.44 -1.13 -7.14
CA ARG A 15 -11.44 -2.06 -7.70
C ARG A 15 -11.49 -3.44 -7.04
N LEU A 16 -11.87 -3.49 -5.76
CA LEU A 16 -12.01 -4.73 -5.00
C LEU A 16 -13.42 -5.32 -5.08
N ARG A 17 -14.39 -4.60 -5.67
CA ARG A 17 -15.81 -4.99 -5.74
C ARG A 17 -16.39 -5.27 -4.36
N LEU A 18 -16.05 -4.42 -3.40
CA LEU A 18 -16.59 -4.50 -2.03
C LEU A 18 -17.94 -3.77 -1.96
N ASP A 19 -18.79 -4.23 -1.05
CA ASP A 19 -20.08 -3.61 -0.80
C ASP A 19 -19.92 -2.21 -0.20
N ALA A 20 -20.85 -1.32 -0.52
CA ALA A 20 -20.80 0.09 -0.11
C ALA A 20 -21.05 0.30 1.40
N ASP A 21 -21.53 -0.71 2.12
CA ASP A 21 -21.64 -0.68 3.58
C ASP A 21 -20.28 -0.85 4.28
N LEU A 22 -19.26 -1.35 3.58
CA LEU A 22 -17.89 -1.50 4.09
C LEU A 22 -17.05 -0.21 4.01
N VAL A 23 -17.66 0.94 3.71
CA VAL A 23 -16.96 2.25 3.58
C VAL A 23 -16.08 2.54 4.80
N ASP A 24 -16.61 2.37 6.01
CA ASP A 24 -15.87 2.68 7.24
C ASP A 24 -14.74 1.68 7.49
N ASP A 25 -14.96 0.40 7.19
CA ASP A 25 -13.93 -0.64 7.30
C ASP A 25 -12.79 -0.40 6.31
N VAL A 26 -13.12 -0.04 5.07
CA VAL A 26 -12.13 0.34 4.04
C VAL A 26 -11.37 1.59 4.43
N ALA A 27 -12.05 2.63 4.92
CA ALA A 27 -11.41 3.86 5.39
C ALA A 27 -10.41 3.59 6.52
N ASN A 28 -10.73 2.67 7.43
CA ASN A 28 -9.84 2.23 8.51
C ASN A 28 -8.71 1.30 8.05
N ALA A 29 -8.92 0.51 6.99
CA ALA A 29 -7.95 -0.43 6.45
C ALA A 29 -6.86 0.23 5.60
N ILE A 30 -7.18 1.29 4.85
CA ILE A 30 -6.21 2.01 4.00
C ILE A 30 -4.96 2.48 4.77
N PRO A 31 -5.05 3.18 5.93
CA PRO A 31 -3.85 3.58 6.66
C PRO A 31 -3.06 2.39 7.20
N GLN A 32 -3.73 1.29 7.55
CA GLN A 32 -3.06 0.05 8.00
C GLN A 32 -2.29 -0.62 6.85
N ALA A 33 -2.91 -0.73 5.67
CA ALA A 33 -2.29 -1.25 4.46
C ALA A 33 -1.06 -0.43 4.06
N ARG A 34 -1.17 0.90 4.09
CA ARG A 34 -0.04 1.81 3.86
C ARG A 34 1.09 1.57 4.87
N ALA A 35 0.78 1.54 6.16
CA ALA A 35 1.78 1.31 7.20
C ALA A 35 2.49 -0.05 7.04
N GLN A 36 1.76 -1.08 6.61
CA GLN A 36 2.33 -2.39 6.31
C GLN A 36 3.32 -2.34 5.13
N VAL A 37 2.99 -1.59 4.06
CA VAL A 37 3.90 -1.35 2.93
C VAL A 37 5.16 -0.61 3.38
N GLU A 38 5.02 0.50 4.11
CA GLU A 38 6.16 1.29 4.62
C GLU A 38 7.05 0.47 5.55
N SER A 39 6.45 -0.38 6.40
CA SER A 39 7.17 -1.30 7.29
C SER A 39 7.96 -2.36 6.51
N TYR A 40 7.40 -2.86 5.41
CA TYR A 40 8.08 -3.83 4.54
C TYR A 40 9.26 -3.19 3.78
N LEU A 41 9.05 -1.99 3.24
CA LEU A 41 10.06 -1.23 2.49
C LEU A 41 11.10 -0.56 3.39
N LYS A 42 10.82 -0.45 4.70
CA LYS A 42 11.67 0.23 5.69
C LYS A 42 11.87 1.71 5.39
N GLY A 43 10.86 2.37 4.82
CA GLY A 43 10.92 3.78 4.45
C GLY A 43 9.54 4.36 4.10
N PRO A 44 9.43 5.70 4.04
CA PRO A 44 8.18 6.37 3.71
C PRO A 44 7.82 6.24 2.22
N LEU A 45 6.52 6.27 1.92
CA LEU A 45 6.02 6.43 0.56
C LEU A 45 5.93 7.90 0.18
N CYS A 46 6.51 8.25 -0.97
CA CYS A 46 6.59 9.61 -1.49
C CYS A 46 5.75 9.76 -2.76
N ALA A 47 5.15 10.93 -2.95
CA ALA A 47 4.26 11.23 -4.07
C ALA A 47 4.98 11.37 -5.41
N ASP A 48 6.18 11.93 -5.39
CA ASP A 48 6.97 12.31 -6.55
C ASP A 48 8.47 12.23 -6.23
N ALA A 49 9.30 12.46 -7.24
CA ALA A 49 10.75 12.39 -7.11
C ALA A 49 11.34 13.49 -6.19
N GLU A 50 10.68 14.64 -6.10
CA GLU A 50 11.11 15.74 -5.22
C GLU A 50 10.93 15.36 -3.75
N ALA A 51 9.78 14.76 -3.41
CA ALA A 51 9.50 14.22 -2.09
C ALA A 51 10.47 13.09 -1.70
N VAL A 52 10.86 12.23 -2.65
CA VAL A 52 11.91 11.22 -2.43
C VAL A 52 13.24 11.89 -2.09
N ALA A 53 13.67 12.87 -2.88
CA ALA A 53 14.92 13.58 -2.65
C ALA A 53 14.93 14.30 -1.29
N ALA A 54 13.83 14.95 -0.93
CA ALA A 54 13.65 15.62 0.36
C ALA A 54 13.72 14.62 1.53
N ALA A 55 13.05 13.46 1.42
CA ALA A 55 13.07 12.42 2.43
C ALA A 55 14.48 11.82 2.60
N ILE A 56 15.21 11.59 1.51
CA ILE A 56 16.62 11.14 1.56
C ILE A 56 17.51 12.19 2.23
N ALA A 57 17.36 13.46 1.88
CA ALA A 57 18.09 14.56 2.51
C ALA A 57 17.80 14.68 4.02
N ALA A 58 16.57 14.34 4.43
CA ALA A 58 16.16 14.26 5.84
C ALA A 58 16.60 12.96 6.55
N GLY A 59 17.33 12.06 5.88
CA GLY A 59 17.90 10.84 6.46
C GLY A 59 17.14 9.55 6.16
N SER A 60 16.02 9.60 5.44
CA SER A 60 15.25 8.42 5.02
C SER A 60 15.80 7.81 3.74
N ARG A 61 16.90 7.05 3.85
CA ARG A 61 17.58 6.42 2.70
C ARG A 61 16.70 5.48 1.87
N ASN A 62 15.63 4.94 2.46
CA ASN A 62 14.72 3.99 1.83
C ASN A 62 13.41 4.66 1.35
N ALA A 63 13.37 5.98 1.24
CA ALA A 63 12.22 6.69 0.71
C ALA A 63 11.87 6.16 -0.69
N THR A 64 10.61 5.75 -0.87
CA THR A 64 10.17 5.04 -2.08
C THR A 64 9.09 5.83 -2.79
N LEU A 65 9.25 6.04 -4.09
CA LEU A 65 8.22 6.63 -4.93
C LEU A 65 6.99 5.71 -4.98
N CYS A 66 5.81 6.25 -4.71
CA CYS A 66 4.57 5.51 -4.81
C CYS A 66 4.20 5.30 -6.28
N THR A 67 4.44 4.10 -6.80
CA THR A 67 4.06 3.70 -8.15
C THR A 67 2.68 3.03 -8.17
N PRO A 68 2.07 2.82 -9.34
CA PRO A 68 0.82 2.05 -9.44
C PRO A 68 0.89 0.66 -8.80
N ASP A 69 2.05 -0.01 -8.84
CA ASP A 69 2.25 -1.32 -8.20
C ASP A 69 2.21 -1.23 -6.67
N VAL A 70 2.71 -0.12 -6.10
CA VAL A 70 2.61 0.15 -4.66
C VAL A 70 1.15 0.34 -4.24
N ILE A 71 0.36 1.04 -5.06
CA ILE A 71 -1.09 1.19 -4.83
C ILE A 71 -1.81 -0.15 -4.97
N ALA A 72 -1.46 -0.97 -5.96
CA ALA A 72 -2.02 -2.30 -6.13
C ALA A 72 -1.71 -3.21 -4.93
N ALA A 73 -0.48 -3.16 -4.40
CA ALA A 73 -0.12 -3.88 -3.18
C ALA A 73 -0.93 -3.41 -1.96
N GLN A 74 -1.15 -2.10 -1.80
CA GLN A 74 -2.02 -1.56 -0.75
C GLN A 74 -3.46 -2.08 -0.89
N LEU A 75 -4.01 -2.10 -2.10
CA LEU A 75 -5.35 -2.63 -2.36
C LEU A 75 -5.47 -4.12 -1.99
N LEU A 76 -4.46 -4.92 -2.28
CA LEU A 76 -4.43 -6.33 -1.85
C LEU A 76 -4.40 -6.46 -0.32
N PHE A 77 -3.69 -5.59 0.40
CA PHE A 77 -3.73 -5.58 1.86
C PHE A 77 -5.08 -5.11 2.41
N VAL A 78 -5.73 -4.10 1.79
CA VAL A 78 -7.09 -3.69 2.16
C VAL A 78 -8.07 -4.87 2.00
N ASP A 79 -8.00 -5.58 0.89
CA ASP A 79 -8.82 -6.76 0.63
C ASP A 79 -8.59 -7.86 1.68
N VAL A 80 -7.33 -8.10 2.08
CA VAL A 80 -7.02 -9.05 3.16
C VAL A 80 -7.62 -8.62 4.50
N LEU A 81 -7.69 -7.32 4.78
CA LEU A 81 -8.18 -6.79 6.06
C LEU A 81 -9.72 -6.73 6.14
N VAL A 82 -10.38 -6.44 5.01
CA VAL A 82 -11.83 -6.15 4.98
C VAL A 82 -12.63 -7.26 4.28
N GLY A 83 -12.07 -7.84 3.21
CA GLY A 83 -12.74 -8.85 2.41
C GLY A 83 -13.01 -10.13 3.20
N SER A 84 -14.16 -10.75 2.94
CA SER A 84 -14.52 -12.08 3.46
C SER A 84 -13.70 -13.16 2.76
N ASN A 85 -12.44 -13.29 3.18
CA ASN A 85 -11.46 -14.20 2.63
C ASN A 85 -11.23 -15.39 3.56
N ASP A 86 -11.13 -16.60 3.00
CA ASP A 86 -10.56 -17.72 3.73
C ASP A 86 -9.05 -17.52 3.95
N ILE A 87 -8.46 -18.34 4.82
CA ILE A 87 -7.04 -18.24 5.20
C ILE A 87 -6.12 -18.35 3.96
N GLN A 88 -6.46 -19.23 3.01
CA GLN A 88 -5.63 -19.46 1.83
C GLN A 88 -5.66 -18.26 0.87
N ALA A 89 -6.82 -17.65 0.67
CA ALA A 89 -6.99 -16.45 -0.12
C ALA A 89 -6.26 -15.26 0.51
N GLN A 90 -6.33 -15.11 1.84
CA GLN A 90 -5.58 -14.07 2.55
C GLN A 90 -4.07 -14.21 2.33
N GLU A 91 -3.52 -15.41 2.49
CA GLU A 91 -2.09 -15.67 2.31
C GLU A 91 -1.63 -15.49 0.85
N SER A 92 -2.45 -15.91 -0.11
CA SER A 92 -2.16 -15.71 -1.54
C SER A 92 -2.08 -14.23 -1.89
N LYS A 93 -3.03 -13.41 -1.42
CA LYS A 93 -3.06 -11.96 -1.63
C LYS A 93 -1.88 -11.26 -0.95
N ARG A 94 -1.55 -11.62 0.30
CA ARG A 94 -0.35 -11.12 0.99
C ARG A 94 0.92 -11.44 0.20
N THR A 95 1.05 -12.67 -0.28
CA THR A 95 2.20 -13.11 -1.08
C THR A 95 2.34 -12.30 -2.37
N ALA A 96 1.23 -12.09 -3.09
CA ALA A 96 1.21 -11.27 -4.30
C ALA A 96 1.59 -9.81 -4.02
N ALA A 97 1.05 -9.22 -2.94
CA ALA A 97 1.40 -7.86 -2.52
C ALA A 97 2.90 -7.73 -2.22
N TYR A 98 3.48 -8.65 -1.44
CA TYR A 98 4.92 -8.63 -1.17
C TYR A 98 5.78 -8.88 -2.41
N ALA A 99 5.32 -9.69 -3.36
CA ALA A 99 6.03 -9.91 -4.62
C ALA A 99 6.12 -8.60 -5.43
N MET A 100 5.09 -7.77 -5.43
CA MET A 100 5.10 -6.44 -6.07
C MET A 100 6.08 -5.47 -5.39
N LEU A 101 6.19 -5.54 -4.05
CA LEU A 101 7.03 -4.62 -3.27
C LEU A 101 8.51 -5.03 -3.22
N LYS A 102 8.80 -6.32 -3.37
CA LYS A 102 10.15 -6.89 -3.24
C LYS A 102 11.21 -6.16 -4.09
N PRO A 103 10.97 -5.78 -5.36
CA PRO A 103 11.96 -5.07 -6.18
C PRO A 103 12.26 -3.65 -5.70
N LEU A 104 11.31 -3.02 -5.00
CA LEU A 104 11.42 -1.63 -4.51
C LEU A 104 12.16 -1.55 -3.18
N ARG A 105 12.31 -2.69 -2.49
CA ARG A 105 12.95 -2.75 -1.19
C ARG A 105 14.45 -2.51 -1.34
N TYR A 106 14.92 -1.41 -0.75
CA TYR A 106 16.35 -1.14 -0.65
C TYR A 106 17.06 -2.25 0.15
N MET A 107 18.05 -2.90 -0.48
CA MET A 107 18.81 -4.01 0.12
C MET A 107 20.16 -3.59 0.71
N GLY A 108 20.52 -2.31 0.69
CA GLY A 108 21.68 -1.80 1.43
C GLY A 108 23.04 -2.34 0.99
N ILE A 109 23.25 -2.54 -0.32
CA ILE A 109 24.60 -2.79 -0.86
C ILE A 109 25.38 -1.49 -0.89
#